data_AF-A0A4Q3RRN8-F1
#
_entry.id   AF-A0A4Q3RRN8-F1
#
_cell.length_a   1.000
_cell.length_b   1.000
_cell.length_c   1.000
_cell.angle_alpha   90.00
_cell.angle_beta   90.00
_cell.angle_gamma   90.00
#
_symmetry.space_group_name_H-M   'P 1'
#
loop_
_entity.id
_entity.type
_entity.pdbx_description
1 polymer ?
#
loop_
_entity_poly.entity_id
_entity_poly.type
_entity_poly.pdbx_seq_one_letter_code
_entity_poly.pdbx_strand_id
1 'polypeptide(L)' 'GAAGDMPFGGLGASGNHRPSAYYAADYCAYPVASFEAGAVKNIEGEIKGLSA' A
#
# COMPACT_ATOMS: atom_id res chain seq x y z
N GLY A 1 -2.97 -0.47 -30.38
CA GLY A 1 -2.99 0.53 -29.29
C GLY A 1 -3.28 -0.20 -28.00
N ALA A 2 -2.64 0.20 -26.90
CA ALA A 2 -2.95 -0.35 -25.58
C ALA A 2 -4.33 0.15 -25.11
N ALA A 3 -5.12 -0.71 -24.50
CA ALA A 3 -6.36 -0.31 -23.83
C ALA A 3 -6.00 0.45 -22.54
N GLY A 4 -6.51 1.67 -22.36
CA GLY A 4 -6.11 2.54 -21.25
C GLY A 4 -6.68 2.13 -19.89
N ASP A 5 -7.73 1.31 -19.90
CA ASP A 5 -8.43 0.73 -18.76
C ASP A 5 -7.82 -0.60 -18.28
N MET A 6 -6.75 -1.07 -18.93
CA MET A 6 -5.99 -2.25 -18.52
C MET A 6 -4.53 -1.87 -18.22
N PRO A 7 -3.81 -2.67 -17.42
CA PRO A 7 -2.37 -2.49 -17.24
C PRO A 7 -1.62 -2.69 -18.56
N PHE A 8 -0.58 -1.88 -18.79
CA PHE A 8 0.29 -2.04 -19.96
C PHE A 8 1.77 -1.91 -19.58
N GLY A 9 2.53 -3.00 -19.70
CA GLY A 9 3.96 -3.01 -19.43
C GLY A 9 4.64 -4.28 -19.93
N GLY A 10 5.81 -4.13 -20.54
CA GLY A 10 6.61 -5.25 -21.04
C GLY A 10 7.38 -5.98 -19.94
N LEU A 11 7.73 -7.23 -20.20
CA LEU A 11 8.63 -8.04 -19.35
C LEU A 11 10.07 -8.03 -19.89
N GLY A 12 11.02 -8.54 -19.10
CA GLY A 12 12.42 -8.68 -19.51
C GLY A 12 13.06 -7.34 -19.87
N ALA A 13 13.72 -7.25 -21.03
CA ALA A 13 14.38 -6.02 -21.48
C ALA A 13 13.41 -4.85 -21.79
N SER A 14 12.11 -5.12 -21.89
CA SER A 14 11.09 -4.12 -22.23
C SER A 14 10.43 -3.46 -21.01
N GLY A 15 10.83 -3.80 -19.78
CA GLY A 15 10.25 -3.21 -18.58
C GLY A 15 10.91 -3.68 -17.29
N ASN A 16 10.33 -3.25 -16.17
CA ASN A 16 10.90 -3.46 -14.83
C ASN A 16 9.84 -3.84 -13.79
N HIS A 17 8.79 -4.55 -14.21
CA HIS A 17 7.67 -4.95 -13.36
C HIS A 17 6.84 -3.78 -12.79
N ARG A 18 6.89 -2.61 -13.44
CA ARG A 18 6.03 -1.45 -13.15
C ARG A 18 5.20 -1.09 -14.39
N PRO A 19 4.10 -1.80 -14.65
CA PRO A 19 3.24 -1.49 -15.79
C PRO A 19 2.62 -0.09 -15.66
N SER A 20 2.41 0.56 -16.80
CA SER A 20 1.72 1.85 -16.93
C SER A 20 0.25 1.63 -17.32
N ALA A 21 -0.33 2.59 -18.05
CA ALA A 21 -1.77 2.68 -18.32
C ALA A 21 -2.55 2.64 -17.00
N TYR A 22 -3.46 1.69 -16.79
CA TYR A 22 -4.28 1.65 -15.58
C TYR A 22 -3.45 1.56 -14.28
N TYR A 23 -2.32 0.85 -14.29
CA TYR A 23 -1.45 0.70 -13.11
C TYR A 23 -0.40 1.82 -12.95
N ALA A 24 -0.46 2.87 -13.78
CA ALA A 24 0.41 4.03 -13.58
C ALA A 24 0.25 4.65 -12.17
N ALA A 25 -0.95 4.56 -11.59
CA ALA A 25 -1.22 5.02 -10.23
C ALA A 25 -0.30 4.36 -9.18
N ASP A 26 0.02 3.08 -9.35
CA ASP A 26 0.80 2.28 -8.39
C ASP A 26 2.25 2.78 -8.24
N TYR A 27 2.82 3.40 -9.29
CA TYR A 27 4.15 4.01 -9.21
C TYR A 27 4.12 5.52 -9.02
N CYS A 28 2.97 6.18 -9.20
CA CYS A 28 2.79 7.62 -8.95
C CYS A 28 2.56 7.93 -7.47
N ALA A 29 2.03 6.98 -6.70
CA ALA A 29 1.78 7.12 -5.28
C ALA A 29 2.31 5.90 -4.51
N TYR A 30 2.64 6.10 -3.23
CA TYR A 30 2.97 5.03 -2.31
C TYR A 30 1.91 4.95 -1.20
N PRO A 31 1.56 3.76 -0.70
CA PRO A 31 0.56 3.64 0.34
C PRO A 31 1.11 4.08 1.70
N VAL A 32 0.30 4.80 2.47
CA VAL A 32 0.55 5.09 3.90
C VAL A 32 -0.65 4.58 4.67
N ALA A 33 -0.42 3.65 5.59
CA ALA A 33 -1.44 3.15 6.50
C ALA A 33 -1.24 3.80 7.88
N SER A 34 -2.35 4.23 8.50
CA SER A 34 -2.34 4.93 9.78
C SER A 34 -3.29 4.24 10.76
N PHE A 35 -2.91 4.22 12.05
CA PHE A 35 -3.81 3.96 13.17
C PHE A 35 -4.06 5.29 13.88
N GLU A 36 -5.30 5.77 13.83
CA GLU A 36 -5.68 7.05 14.43
C GLU A 36 -6.54 6.83 15.68
N ALA A 37 -6.23 7.56 16.74
CA ALA A 37 -7.00 7.58 17.98
C ALA A 37 -7.11 9.02 18.47
N GLY A 38 -8.29 9.43 18.94
CA GLY A 38 -8.52 10.79 19.42
C GLY A 38 -7.75 11.14 20.70
N ALA A 39 -7.27 10.15 21.45
CA ALA A 39 -6.44 10.32 22.63
C ALA A 39 -5.63 9.05 22.93
N VAL A 40 -4.53 9.21 23.67
CA VAL A 40 -3.78 8.08 24.24
C VAL A 40 -4.63 7.44 25.35
N LYS A 41 -4.80 6.11 25.29
CA LYS A 41 -5.45 5.33 26.34
C LYS A 41 -4.45 4.36 26.95
N ASN A 42 -4.45 4.24 28.27
CA ASN A 42 -3.78 3.12 28.92
C ASN A 42 -4.65 1.87 28.72
N ILE A 43 -4.09 0.85 28.05
CA ILE A 43 -4.73 -0.44 27.76
C ILE A 43 -4.04 -1.61 28.48
N GLU A 44 -3.14 -1.34 29.41
CA GLU A 44 -2.33 -2.38 30.08
C GLU A 44 -3.21 -3.44 30.75
N GLY A 45 -4.35 -3.04 31.32
CA GLY A 45 -5.34 -3.95 31.92
C GLY A 45 -6.08 -4.86 30.93
N GLU A 46 -6.02 -4.55 29.62
CA GLU A 46 -6.62 -5.36 28.55
C GLU A 46 -5.61 -6.37 27.97
N ILE A 47 -4.30 -6.14 28.19
CA ILE A 47 -3.24 -6.99 27.67
C ILE A 47 -3.04 -8.19 28.61
N LYS A 48 -3.67 -9.32 28.26
CA LYS A 48 -3.56 -10.57 29.02
C LYS A 48 -2.09 -11.00 29.18
N GLY A 49 -1.65 -11.13 30.43
CA GLY A 49 -0.32 -11.65 30.77
C GLY A 49 0.78 -10.58 30.90
N LEU A 50 0.44 -9.30 30.77
CA LEU A 50 1.36 -8.21 31.09
C LEU A 50 1.34 -7.98 32.61
N SER A 51 2.43 -8.30 33.33
CA SER A 51 2.57 -7.89 34.74
C SER A 51 3.24 -6.52 34.81
N ALA A 52 2.60 -5.58 35.49
CA ALA A 52 3.16 -4.26 35.80
C ALA A 52 4.37 -4.36 36.74
#